data_AF-A0A7X1H6V0-F1
#
_entry.id   AF-A0A7X1H6V0-F1
#
_cell.length_a   1.000
_cell.length_b   1.000
_cell.length_c   1.000
_cell.angle_alpha   90.00
_cell.angle_beta   90.00
_cell.angle_gamma   90.00
#
_symmetry.space_group_name_H-M   'P 1'
#
loop_
_entity.id
_entity.type
_entity.pdbx_description
1 polymer ?
#
loop_
_entity_poly.entity_id
_entity_poly.type
_entity_poly.pdbx_seq_one_letter_code
_entity_poly.pdbx_strand_id
1 'polypeptide(L)'
;MPEQRTNLEKYSLWQEIAQENAWPDPILLKHMTPKLLSGFPYSKQGFRNRVTGRDAEPELTQKIFNIGKYPAIRRADLVDWLDSLTSTKKAA
;
A
#
# COMPACT_ATOMS: atom_id res chain seq x y z
N MET A 1 -38.10 6.60 -12.87
CA MET A 1 -36.72 6.26 -13.25
C MET A 1 -35.78 7.32 -12.69
N PRO A 2 -34.89 6.96 -11.77
CA PRO A 2 -33.54 7.48 -11.81
C PRO A 2 -32.54 6.32 -11.87
N GLU A 3 -31.80 6.26 -12.98
CA GLU A 3 -30.58 5.49 -13.10
C GLU A 3 -29.49 6.16 -12.26
N GLN A 4 -29.05 5.52 -11.19
CA GLN A 4 -27.73 5.77 -10.64
C GLN A 4 -27.04 4.43 -10.46
N ARG A 5 -26.10 4.19 -11.37
CA ARG A 5 -25.12 3.12 -11.34
C ARG A 5 -24.34 3.23 -10.03
N THR A 6 -24.41 2.21 -9.20
CA THR A 6 -23.31 1.92 -8.27
C THR A 6 -22.91 0.49 -8.56
N ASN A 7 -21.96 0.35 -9.49
CA ASN A 7 -21.03 -0.77 -9.42
C ASN A 7 -20.60 -0.86 -7.95
N LEU A 8 -21.03 -1.91 -7.25
CA LEU A 8 -20.32 -2.38 -6.07
C LEU A 8 -18.97 -2.89 -6.58
N GLU A 9 -18.08 -1.96 -6.94
CA GLU A 9 -16.67 -2.27 -6.98
C GLU A 9 -16.35 -2.73 -5.57
N LYS A 10 -16.04 -4.02 -5.42
CA LYS A 10 -15.45 -4.55 -4.19
C LYS A 10 -14.16 -3.77 -3.98
N TYR A 11 -14.23 -2.65 -3.28
CA TYR A 11 -13.03 -2.00 -2.80
C TYR A 11 -12.32 -3.02 -1.92
N SER A 12 -11.06 -3.29 -2.24
CA SER A 12 -10.22 -4.11 -1.36
C SER A 12 -10.22 -3.44 0.02
N LEU A 13 -10.22 -4.23 1.09
CA LEU A 13 -10.12 -3.75 2.47
C LEU A 13 -9.03 -2.67 2.62
N TRP A 14 -7.91 -2.85 1.92
CA TRP A 14 -6.79 -1.93 1.95
C TRP A 14 -7.02 -0.65 1.16
N GLN A 15 -7.86 -0.67 0.12
CA GLN A 15 -8.30 0.55 -0.57
C GLN A 15 -9.19 1.40 0.32
N GLU A 16 -10.13 0.78 1.03
CA GLU A 16 -10.99 1.48 2.00
C GLU A 16 -10.15 2.11 3.12
N ILE A 17 -9.24 1.32 3.73
CA ILE A 17 -8.32 1.82 4.77
C ILE A 17 -7.47 2.98 4.25
N ALA A 18 -6.91 2.85 3.04
CA ALA A 18 -6.06 3.89 2.46
C ALA A 18 -6.83 5.18 2.12
N GLN A 19 -8.11 5.07 1.74
CA GLN A 19 -8.98 6.22 1.48
C GLN A 19 -9.43 6.88 2.79
N GLU A 20 -9.94 6.10 3.74
CA GLU A 20 -10.43 6.58 5.04
C GLU A 20 -9.32 7.25 5.86
N ASN A 21 -8.12 6.66 5.85
CA ASN A 21 -6.95 7.21 6.53
C ASN A 21 -6.19 8.24 5.67
N ALA A 22 -6.73 8.63 4.52
CA ALA A 22 -6.18 9.62 3.60
C ALA A 22 -4.67 9.42 3.33
N TRP A 23 -4.26 8.19 3.01
CA TRP A 23 -2.86 7.89 2.71
C TRP A 23 -2.38 8.76 1.54
N PRO A 24 -1.22 9.41 1.65
CA PRO A 24 -0.70 10.28 0.60
C PRO A 24 -0.39 9.48 -0.68
N ASP A 25 -0.48 10.12 -1.84
CA ASP A 25 0.04 9.55 -3.10
C ASP A 25 0.96 10.58 -3.78
N PRO A 26 2.24 10.27 -4.03
CA PRO A 26 2.95 9.04 -3.67
C PRO A 26 3.42 9.00 -2.20
N ILE A 27 3.55 7.79 -1.66
CA ILE A 27 3.99 7.53 -0.29
C ILE A 27 5.52 7.49 -0.26
N LEU A 28 6.13 8.45 0.42
CA LEU A 28 7.57 8.47 0.65
C LEU A 28 7.96 7.51 1.78
N LEU A 29 8.93 6.62 1.55
CA LEU A 29 9.39 5.65 2.54
C LEU A 29 9.92 6.30 3.83
N LYS A 30 10.50 7.51 3.73
CA LYS A 30 10.96 8.25 4.91
C LYS A 30 9.81 8.67 5.85
N HIS A 31 8.61 8.80 5.30
CA HIS A 31 7.41 9.34 5.93
C HIS A 31 6.41 8.25 6.34
N MET A 32 6.75 6.98 6.12
CA MET A 32 5.97 5.83 6.60
C MET A 32 6.04 5.76 8.13
N THR A 33 5.20 6.55 8.76
CA THR A 33 5.03 6.61 10.20
C THR A 33 3.60 6.20 10.53
N PRO A 34 3.33 5.62 11.71
CA PRO A 34 1.97 5.21 12.10
C PRO A 34 0.95 6.36 12.04
N LYS A 35 1.42 7.62 12.18
CA LYS A 35 0.60 8.82 12.10
C LYS A 35 0.15 9.16 10.67
N LEU A 36 0.96 8.85 9.66
CA LEU A 36 0.69 9.14 8.25
C LEU A 36 0.06 7.96 7.50
N LEU A 37 0.36 6.74 7.95
CA LEU A 37 -0.18 5.50 7.42
C LEU A 37 -0.90 4.75 8.54
N SER A 38 -1.95 5.37 9.05
CA SER A 38 -2.83 4.72 10.02
C SER A 38 -3.48 3.49 9.38
N GLY A 39 -3.47 2.37 10.11
CA GLY A 39 -3.89 1.07 9.60
C GLY A 39 -2.83 0.26 8.86
N PHE A 40 -1.65 0.82 8.57
CA PHE A 40 -0.60 0.08 7.85
C PHE A 40 0.05 -1.00 8.75
N PRO A 41 0.14 -2.27 8.29
CA PRO A 41 0.46 -3.41 9.15
C PRO A 41 1.96 -3.55 9.44
N TYR A 42 2.83 -2.78 8.77
CA TYR A 42 4.28 -2.89 8.94
C TYR A 42 4.88 -1.64 9.59
N SER A 43 5.91 -1.85 10.42
CA SER A 43 6.74 -0.75 10.90
C SER A 43 7.60 -0.18 9.76
N LYS A 44 8.07 1.06 9.91
CA LYS A 44 8.97 1.71 8.95
C LYS A 44 10.18 0.84 8.57
N GLN A 45 10.81 0.22 9.55
CA GLN A 45 11.96 -0.66 9.35
C GLN A 45 11.54 -1.98 8.70
N GLY A 46 10.41 -2.56 9.13
CA GLY A 46 9.87 -3.79 8.57
C GLY A 46 9.55 -3.65 7.08
N PHE A 47 8.90 -2.56 6.69
CA PHE A 47 8.64 -2.27 5.29
C PHE A 47 9.93 -2.00 4.51
N ARG A 48 10.85 -1.19 5.06
CA ARG A 48 12.14 -0.94 4.40
C ARG A 48 12.92 -2.24 4.14
N ASN A 49 12.86 -3.21 5.05
CA ASN A 49 13.52 -4.51 4.86
C ASN A 49 12.91 -5.32 3.71
N ARG A 50 11.58 -5.22 3.49
CA ARG A 50 10.85 -5.86 2.38
C ARG A 50 11.04 -5.17 1.03
N VAL A 51 11.53 -3.92 1.04
CA VAL A 51 11.69 -3.12 -0.16
C VAL A 51 13.14 -3.03 -0.61
N THR A 52 14.06 -2.82 0.32
CA THR A 52 15.48 -2.58 0.01
C THR A 52 16.43 -3.40 0.89
N GLY A 53 15.91 -4.29 1.73
CA GLY A 53 16.70 -4.98 2.75
C GLY A 53 16.76 -6.48 2.55
N ARG A 54 16.91 -7.20 3.67
CA ARG A 54 17.18 -8.64 3.70
C ARG A 54 16.06 -9.49 3.12
N ASP A 55 14.81 -9.03 3.25
CA ASP A 55 13.61 -9.73 2.81
C ASP A 55 13.00 -9.04 1.58
N ALA A 56 13.84 -8.45 0.73
CA ALA A 56 13.39 -7.66 -0.41
C ALA A 56 12.51 -8.51 -1.34
N GLU A 57 11.24 -8.12 -1.44
CA GLU A 57 10.29 -8.72 -2.35
C GLU A 57 10.49 -8.07 -3.73
N PRO A 58 10.82 -8.84 -4.78
CA PRO A 58 11.17 -8.27 -6.08
C PRO A 58 10.00 -7.47 -6.67
N GLU A 59 8.76 -7.92 -6.47
CA GLU A 59 7.55 -7.24 -6.96
C GLU A 59 7.36 -5.86 -6.31
N LEU A 60 7.60 -5.77 -5.00
CA LEU A 60 7.49 -4.51 -4.28
C LEU A 60 8.65 -3.57 -4.62
N THR A 61 9.86 -4.12 -4.74
CA THR A 61 11.08 -3.38 -5.07
C THR A 61 10.98 -2.72 -6.46
N GLN A 62 10.41 -3.43 -7.45
CA GLN A 62 10.22 -2.91 -8.80
C GLN A 62 9.23 -1.75 -8.88
N LYS A 63 8.25 -1.70 -7.97
CA LYS A 63 7.24 -0.62 -7.90
C LYS A 63 7.77 0.62 -7.17
N ILE A 64 8.97 0.58 -6.58
CA ILE A 64 9.61 1.74 -5.95
C ILE A 64 10.27 2.62 -7.00
N PHE A 65 10.05 3.91 -6.87
CA PHE A 65 10.74 4.93 -7.64
C PHE A 65 11.31 6.00 -6.72
N ASN A 66 12.23 6.81 -7.24
CA ASN A 66 12.85 7.89 -6.45
C ASN A 66 12.24 9.24 -6.81
N ILE A 67 11.86 10.00 -5.79
CA ILE A 67 11.52 11.43 -5.90
C ILE A 67 12.70 12.21 -5.33
N GLY A 68 13.56 12.68 -6.23
CA GLY A 68 14.88 13.20 -5.87
C GLY A 68 15.72 12.12 -5.19
N LYS A 69 16.09 12.32 -3.93
CA LYS A 69 16.88 11.36 -3.12
C LYS A 69 16.03 10.41 -2.27
N TYR A 70 14.70 10.50 -2.36
CA TYR A 70 13.80 9.78 -1.46
C TYR A 70 13.03 8.70 -2.22
N PRO A 71 13.15 7.42 -1.81
CA PRO A 71 12.33 6.36 -2.39
C PRO A 71 10.86 6.54 -2.01
N ALA A 72 9.99 6.25 -2.97
CA ALA A 72 8.56 6.44 -2.94
C ALA A 72 7.86 5.25 -3.60
N ILE A 73 6.60 5.03 -3.22
CA ILE A 73 5.70 4.06 -3.84
C ILE A 73 4.35 4.72 -4.12
N ARG A 74 3.67 4.33 -5.19
CA ARG A 74 2.27 4.74 -5.39
C ARG A 74 1.38 4.06 -4.37
N ARG A 75 0.34 4.76 -3.93
CA ARG A 75 -0.65 4.20 -3.02
C ARG A 75 -1.34 2.98 -3.63
N ALA A 76 -1.68 3.05 -4.92
CA ALA A 76 -2.32 1.92 -5.63
C ALA A 76 -1.44 0.67 -5.61
N ASP A 77 -0.15 0.82 -5.92
CA ASP A 77 0.83 -0.26 -5.90
C ASP A 77 1.04 -0.89 -4.52
N LEU A 78 1.06 -0.05 -3.48
CA LEU A 78 1.18 -0.51 -2.10
C LEU A 78 -0.07 -1.31 -1.67
N VAL A 79 -1.25 -0.81 -2.03
CA VAL A 79 -2.53 -1.44 -1.69
C VAL A 79 -2.71 -2.77 -2.42
N ASP A 80 -2.35 -2.82 -3.71
CA ASP A 80 -2.35 -4.03 -4.54
C ASP A 80 -1.45 -5.14 -3.97
N TRP A 81 -0.25 -4.76 -3.49
CA TRP A 81 0.64 -5.68 -2.79
C TRP A 81 0.06 -6.18 -1.46
N LEU A 82 -0.53 -5.30 -0.65
CA LEU A 82 -1.19 -5.68 0.61
C LEU A 82 -2.39 -6.61 0.37
N ASP A 83 -3.16 -6.36 -0.69
CA ASP A 83 -4.27 -7.21 -1.09
C ASP A 83 -3.78 -8.61 -1.50
N SER A 84 -2.72 -8.67 -2.31
CA SER A 84 -2.08 -9.94 -2.71
C SER A 84 -1.64 -10.76 -1.49
N LEU A 85 -1.04 -10.13 -0.48
CA LEU A 85 -0.63 -10.80 0.76
C LEU A 85 -1.81 -11.30 1.60
N THR A 86 -2.90 -10.53 1.67
CA THR A 86 -4.07 -10.88 2.47
C THR A 86 -4.97 -11.91 1.79
N SER A 87 -5.09 -11.86 0.47
CA SER A 87 -5.78 -12.87 -0.34
C SER A 87 -5.09 -14.24 -0.26
N THR A 88 -3.75 -14.27 -0.21
CA THR A 88 -2.99 -15.53 -0.08
C THR A 88 -3.21 -16.23 1.27
N LYS A 89 -3.58 -15.50 2.34
CA LYS A 89 -3.88 -16.08 3.66
C LYS A 89 -5.25 -16.76 3.75
N LYS A 90 -6.14 -16.61 2.77
CA LYS A 90 -7.48 -17.21 2.80
C LYS A 90 -7.53 -18.66 2.30
N ALA A 91 -6.40 -19.23 1.90
CA ALA A 91 -6.30 -20.56 1.28
C ALA A 91 -5.50 -21.60 2.10
N ALA A 92 -5.20 -21.33 3.38
CA ALA A 92 -4.48 -22.26 4.27
C ALA A 92 -5.35 -22.68 5.46
#